data_AF-A0A0F9LXC6-F1
#
_entry.id   AF-A0A0F9LXC6-F1
#
_cell.length_a   1.000
_cell.length_b   1.000
_cell.length_c   1.000
_cell.angle_alpha   90.00
_cell.angle_beta   90.00
_cell.angle_gamma   90.00
#
_symmetry.space_group_name_H-M   'P 1'
#
loop_
_entity.id
_entity.type
_entity.pdbx_description
1 polymer ?
#
loop_
_entity_poly.entity_id
_entity_poly.type
_entity_poly.pdbx_seq_one_letter_code
_entity_poly.pdbx_strand_id
1 'polypeptide(L)' 'MNWETIKQIYYCVLIRKHKIEYLGGDKYRLIAYYKNGRKYWSGEYNGLVPHGRCIFYLENGKKDLIDEYENGTLIN' A
#
# COMPACT_ATOMS: atom_id res chain seq x y z
N MET A 1 12.34 -3.54 -9.95
CA MET A 1 10.93 -3.91 -10.11
C MET A 1 10.74 -4.49 -11.49
N ASN A 2 9.95 -5.54 -11.63
CA ASN A 2 9.60 -6.06 -12.95
C ASN A 2 8.47 -5.25 -13.61
N TRP A 3 8.23 -5.51 -14.89
CA TRP A 3 7.23 -4.81 -15.70
C TRP A 3 5.80 -4.93 -15.16
N GLU A 4 5.43 -6.09 -14.59
CA GLU A 4 4.11 -6.30 -14.03
C GLU A 4 3.89 -5.47 -12.75
N THR A 5 4.91 -5.34 -11.90
CA THR A 5 4.88 -4.42 -10.75
C THR A 5 4.66 -2.97 -11.21
N ILE A 6 5.37 -2.54 -12.25
CA ILE A 6 5.23 -1.17 -12.78
C ILE A 6 3.82 -0.92 -13.32
N LYS A 7 3.26 -1.86 -14.09
CA LYS A 7 1.87 -1.78 -14.57
C LYS A 7 0.87 -1.66 -13.42
N GLN A 8 1.03 -2.48 -12.38
CA GLN A 8 0.15 -2.45 -11.22
C GLN A 8 0.22 -1.12 -10.48
N ILE A 9 1.43 -0.58 -10.29
CA ILE A 9 1.64 0.74 -9.70
C ILE A 9 0.97 1.81 -10.57
N TYR A 10 1.19 1.78 -11.88
CA TYR A 10 0.62 2.75 -12.83
C TYR A 10 -0.91 2.75 -12.76
N TYR A 11 -1.54 1.57 -12.74
CA TYR A 11 -2.98 1.43 -12.57
C TYR A 11 -3.46 2.01 -11.22
N CYS A 12 -2.79 1.67 -10.11
CA CYS A 12 -3.12 2.20 -8.79
C CYS A 12 -3.03 3.74 -8.74
N VAL A 13 -2.00 4.33 -9.34
CA VAL A 13 -1.77 5.77 -9.29
C VAL A 13 -2.72 6.52 -10.23
N LEU A 14 -2.81 6.12 -11.50
CA LEU A 14 -3.56 6.90 -12.48
C LEU A 14 -5.07 6.65 -12.43
N ILE A 15 -5.48 5.41 -12.19
CA ILE A 15 -6.89 5.02 -12.20
C ILE A 15 -7.49 5.15 -10.80
N ARG A 16 -6.83 4.58 -9.79
CA ARG A 16 -7.34 4.60 -8.41
C ARG A 16 -6.95 5.85 -7.61
N LYS A 17 -6.13 6.73 -8.19
CA LYS A 17 -5.64 7.96 -7.53
C LYS A 17 -4.92 7.67 -6.21
N HIS A 18 -4.30 6.50 -6.09
CA HIS A 18 -3.44 6.18 -4.96
C HIS A 18 -2.13 6.97 -5.06
N LYS A 19 -1.51 7.25 -3.92
CA LYS A 19 -0.12 7.71 -3.85
C LYS A 19 0.80 6.51 -3.71
N ILE A 20 2.00 6.62 -4.26
CA ILE A 20 3.09 5.66 -4.04
C ILE A 20 4.24 6.34 -3.29
N GLU A 21 4.87 5.59 -2.38
CA GLU A 21 6.16 5.91 -1.77
C GLU A 21 7.15 4.80 -2.12
N TYR A 22 8.29 5.15 -2.71
CA TYR A 22 9.34 4.18 -3.04
C TYR A 22 10.21 3.91 -1.82
N LEU A 23 10.46 2.64 -1.51
CA LEU A 23 11.21 2.22 -0.31
C LEU A 23 12.57 1.58 -0.64
N GLY A 24 12.97 1.55 -1.92
CA GLY A 24 14.23 0.97 -2.37
C GLY A 24 14.08 -0.45 -2.93
N GLY A 25 14.92 -0.79 -3.91
CA GLY A 25 14.84 -2.05 -4.64
C GLY A 25 13.47 -2.25 -5.28
N ASP A 26 12.81 -3.35 -4.92
CA ASP A 26 11.46 -3.71 -5.38
C ASP A 26 10.37 -3.33 -4.36
N LYS A 27 10.75 -2.64 -3.29
CA LYS A 27 9.86 -2.28 -2.19
C LYS A 27 9.19 -0.92 -2.41
N TYR A 28 7.90 -0.86 -2.11
CA TYR A 28 7.11 0.37 -2.18
C TYR A 28 5.90 0.31 -1.25
N ARG A 29 5.35 1.48 -0.93
CA ARG A 29 4.08 1.62 -0.21
C ARG A 29 3.04 2.28 -1.11
N LEU A 30 1.86 1.69 -1.18
CA LEU A 30 0.68 2.34 -1.74
C LEU A 30 -0.13 2.99 -0.63
N ILE A 31 -0.72 4.15 -0.92
CA ILE A 31 -1.55 4.91 0.02
C ILE A 31 -2.82 5.31 -0.70
N ALA A 32 -3.96 5.01 -0.08
CA ALA A 32 -5.27 5.32 -0.60
C ALA A 32 -6.03 6.23 0.38
N TYR A 33 -6.92 7.07 -0.17
CA TYR A 33 -7.52 8.19 0.55
C TYR A 33 -9.04 8.16 0.49
N TYR A 34 -9.68 8.50 1.61
CA TYR A 34 -11.10 8.82 1.65
C TYR A 34 -11.39 10.02 0.77
N LYS A 35 -12.67 10.23 0.44
CA LYS A 35 -13.13 11.41 -0.33
C LYS A 35 -12.73 12.74 0.33
N ASN A 36 -12.62 12.75 1.65
CA ASN A 36 -12.18 13.92 2.44
C ASN A 36 -10.65 14.16 2.43
N GLY A 37 -9.89 13.35 1.69
CA GLY A 37 -8.43 13.48 1.55
C GLY A 37 -7.61 12.85 2.68
N ARG A 38 -8.23 12.27 3.72
CA ARG A 38 -7.52 11.52 4.76
C ARG A 38 -7.18 10.12 4.27
N LYS A 39 -6.06 9.55 4.76
CA LYS A 39 -5.68 8.17 4.43
C LYS A 39 -6.75 7.21 4.98
N TYR A 40 -7.19 6.25 4.17
CA TYR A 40 -8.00 5.12 4.65
C TYR A 40 -7.19 3.83 4.72
N TRP A 41 -6.13 3.73 3.91
CA TRP A 41 -5.29 2.55 3.86
C TRP A 41 -3.88 2.86 3.38
N SER A 42 -2.91 2.11 3.87
CA SER A 42 -1.59 2.01 3.27
C SER A 42 -1.04 0.60 3.37
N GLY A 43 -0.42 0.09 2.30
CA GLY A 43 0.19 -1.24 2.29
C GLY A 43 1.58 -1.23 1.68
N GLU A 44 2.49 -1.96 2.31
CA GLU A 44 3.86 -2.18 1.85
C GLU A 44 3.95 -3.47 1.02
N TYR A 45 4.70 -3.40 -0.07
CA TYR A 45 4.87 -4.47 -1.05
C TYR A 45 6.33 -4.63 -1.42
N ASN A 46 6.71 -5.86 -1.74
CA ASN A 46 7.94 -6.20 -2.46
C ASN A 46 7.53 -6.83 -3.80
N GLY A 47 7.67 -6.10 -4.90
CA GLY A 47 7.06 -6.49 -6.18
C GLY A 47 5.53 -6.53 -6.06
N LEU A 48 4.88 -7.61 -6.50
CA LEU A 48 3.42 -7.76 -6.39
C LEU A 48 2.96 -8.36 -5.05
N VAL A 49 3.89 -8.63 -4.13
CA VAL A 49 3.63 -9.40 -2.91
C VAL A 49 3.59 -8.47 -1.70
N PRO A 50 2.55 -8.53 -0.84
CA PRO A 50 2.53 -7.81 0.43
C PRO A 50 3.77 -8.17 1.28
N HIS A 51 4.50 -7.16 1.73
CA HIS A 51 5.71 -7.36 2.54
C HIS A 51 5.97 -6.10 3.36
N GLY A 52 5.83 -6.21 4.69
CA GLY A 52 5.81 -5.11 5.63
C GLY A 52 4.40 -4.82 6.14
N ARG A 53 4.14 -3.57 6.52
CA ARG A 53 2.89 -3.19 7.19
C ARG A 53 1.76 -2.82 6.22
N CYS A 54 0.57 -3.32 6.51
CA CYS A 54 -0.72 -2.89 5.98
C CYS A 54 -1.52 -2.22 7.10
N ILE A 55 -1.92 -0.97 6.93
CA ILE A 55 -2.59 -0.18 7.95
C ILE A 55 -3.91 0.32 7.37
N PHE A 56 -5.01 0.03 8.06
CA PHE A 56 -6.30 0.66 7.83
C PHE A 56 -6.51 1.79 8.82
N TYR A 57 -7.16 2.84 8.35
CA TYR A 57 -7.44 4.03 9.14
C TYR A 57 -8.94 4.28 9.13
N LEU A 58 -9.50 4.60 10.28
CA LEU A 58 -10.85 5.18 10.37
C LEU A 58 -10.88 6.55 9.71
N GLU A 59 -12.07 7.02 9.34
CA GLU A 59 -12.25 8.34 8.71
C GLU A 59 -11.79 9.51 9.61
N ASN A 60 -11.74 9.31 10.92
CA ASN A 60 -11.17 10.26 11.88
C ASN A 60 -9.62 10.29 11.88
N GLY A 61 -8.96 9.44 11.09
CA GLY A 61 -7.50 9.35 10.96
C GLY A 61 -6.82 8.43 11.97
N LYS A 62 -7.55 7.84 12.93
CA LYS A 62 -7.01 6.83 13.84
C LYS A 62 -6.77 5.53 13.10
N LYS A 63 -5.74 4.78 13.49
CA LYS A 63 -5.50 3.43 12.98
C LYS A 63 -6.60 2.51 13.51
N ASP A 64 -7.13 1.69 12.62
CA ASP A 64 -8.17 0.71 12.91
C ASP A 64 -7.57 -0.70 13.02
N LEU A 65 -6.86 -1.11 11.97
CA LEU A 65 -6.20 -2.41 11.87
C LEU A 65 -4.76 -2.23 11.39
N ILE A 66 -3.86 -3.05 11.92
CA ILE A 66 -2.47 -3.13 11.49
C ILE A 66 -2.14 -4.60 11.27
N ASP A 67 -1.95 -4.95 10.01
CA ASP A 67 -1.48 -6.27 9.60
C ASP A 67 -0.01 -6.17 9.20
N GLU A 68 0.76 -7.20 9.50
CA GLU A 68 2.15 -7.31 9.11
C GLU A 68 2.33 -8.56 8.26
N TYR A 69 2.97 -8.38 7.10
CA TYR A 69 3.16 -9.44 6.12
C TYR A 69 4.64 -9.72 5.89
N GLU A 70 5.00 -10.99 5.85
CA GLU A 70 6.28 -11.45 5.33
C GLU A 70 6.05 -12.28 4.06
N ASN A 71 6.41 -11.71 2.91
CA ASN A 71 6.30 -12.35 1.59
C ASN A 71 4.90 -12.90 1.29
N GLY A 72 3.88 -12.11 1.63
CA GLY A 72 2.47 -12.44 1.39
C GLY A 72 1.80 -13.20 2.54
N THR A 73 2.56 -13.65 3.53
CA THR A 73 2.04 -14.36 4.71
C THR A 73 1.78 -13.35 5.83
N LEU A 74 0.56 -13.34 6.37
CA LEU A 74 0.23 -12.58 7.58
C LEU A 74 0.97 -13.19 8.78
N ILE A 75 1.67 -12.36 9.56
CA ILE A 75 2.51 -12.82 10.69
C ILE A 75 2.08 -12.26 12.05
N ASN A 76 0.95 -11.56 12.12
CA ASN A 76 0.44 -10.97 13.37
C ASN A 76 -1.06 -11.18 13.58
#